data_AF-H2IPH8-F1
#
_entry.id   AF-H2IPH8-F1
#
_cell.length_a   1.000
_cell.length_b   1.000
_cell.length_c   1.000
_cell.angle_alpha   90.00
_cell.angle_beta   90.00
_cell.angle_gamma   90.00
#
_symmetry.space_group_name_H-M   'P 1'
#
loop_
_entity.id
_entity.type
_entity.pdbx_description
1 polymer ?
#
loop_
_entity_poly.entity_id
_entity_poly.type
_entity_poly.pdbx_seq_one_letter_code
_entity_poly.pdbx_strand_id
1 'polypeptide(L)'
;MATTPTQVHSLKAFPFNVATDFTALAAHCEQCAEALLESDNPLQRRQISDSLATALNRLQSGLHNPVPPHLINSLTADAIPASVPRFEPDSEQLAEYCLTLTQILINREVSAQSEKSLTGLLYDLVSYFAADLQAPRYLRTAQGLEELA
;
A
#
# COMPACT_ATOMS: atom_id res chain seq x y z
N MET A 1 43.54 -1.57 -1.04
CA MET A 1 42.32 -1.79 -1.84
C MET A 1 41.39 -2.69 -1.05
N ALA A 2 40.25 -2.17 -0.60
CA ALA A 2 39.20 -2.94 0.06
C ALA A 2 38.02 -3.01 -0.91
N THR A 3 37.75 -4.19 -1.45
CA THR A 3 36.53 -4.47 -2.22
C THR A 3 35.61 -5.27 -1.31
N THR A 4 34.62 -4.61 -0.73
CA THR A 4 33.46 -5.23 -0.09
C THR A 4 32.64 -5.94 -1.17
N PRO A 5 32.31 -7.24 -1.02
CA PRO A 5 31.42 -7.90 -1.96
C PRO A 5 29.98 -7.53 -1.64
N THR A 6 29.30 -7.10 -2.69
CA THR A 6 27.86 -6.93 -2.90
C THR A 6 27.00 -7.77 -1.95
N GLN A 7 26.26 -7.10 -1.06
CA GLN A 7 25.10 -7.69 -0.40
C GLN A 7 24.04 -7.96 -1.48
N VAL A 8 24.02 -9.20 -1.97
CA VAL A 8 22.89 -9.72 -2.71
C VAL A 8 21.80 -9.95 -1.66
N HIS A 9 20.87 -9.01 -1.52
CA HIS A 9 19.64 -9.20 -0.77
C HIS A 9 18.86 -10.33 -1.43
N SER A 10 19.23 -11.55 -1.06
CA SER A 10 18.52 -12.77 -1.43
C SER A 10 17.19 -12.66 -0.74
N LEU A 11 16.16 -12.21 -1.48
CA LEU A 11 14.76 -12.30 -1.08
C LEU A 11 14.57 -13.73 -0.60
N LYS A 12 14.54 -13.89 0.72
CA LYS A 12 14.43 -15.19 1.36
C LYS A 12 13.05 -15.68 0.96
N ALA A 13 12.99 -16.57 -0.03
CA ALA A 13 11.78 -17.24 -0.43
C ALA A 13 11.26 -17.98 0.80
N PHE A 14 10.41 -17.31 1.58
CA PHE A 14 9.72 -17.93 2.68
C PHE A 14 8.81 -18.97 2.05
N PRO A 15 9.01 -20.27 2.35
CA PRO A 15 8.09 -21.27 1.84
C PRO A 15 6.73 -20.96 2.45
N PHE A 16 5.77 -20.58 1.61
CA PHE A 16 4.39 -20.40 2.00
C PHE A 16 3.88 -21.72 2.59
N ASN A 17 3.82 -21.80 3.93
CA ASN A 17 3.22 -22.93 4.60
C ASN A 17 1.69 -22.79 4.55
N VAL A 18 0.97 -23.91 4.57
CA VAL A 18 -0.50 -23.97 4.60
C VAL A 18 -1.09 -23.26 5.84
N ALA A 19 -0.25 -22.96 6.84
CA ALA A 19 -0.56 -22.18 8.03
C ALA A 19 -0.11 -20.69 7.94
N THR A 20 0.05 -20.13 6.74
CA THR A 20 0.40 -18.70 6.61
C THR A 20 -0.83 -17.86 6.92
N ASP A 21 -0.85 -17.29 8.12
CA ASP A 21 -1.89 -16.37 8.57
C ASP A 21 -2.00 -15.13 7.68
N PHE A 22 -3.18 -14.50 7.66
CA PHE A 22 -3.39 -13.29 6.85
C PHE A 22 -2.45 -12.15 7.25
N THR A 23 -2.00 -12.10 8.50
CA THR A 23 -1.01 -11.13 9.02
C THR A 23 0.39 -11.41 8.45
N ALA A 24 0.82 -12.67 8.43
CA ALA A 24 2.09 -13.07 7.82
C ALA A 24 2.08 -12.84 6.30
N LEU A 25 0.92 -13.04 5.66
CA LEU A 25 0.74 -12.75 4.25
C LEU A 25 0.79 -11.24 3.95
N ALA A 26 0.19 -10.40 4.81
CA ALA A 26 0.29 -8.95 4.71
C ALA A 26 1.74 -8.46 4.86
N ALA A 27 2.47 -8.98 5.85
CA ALA A 27 3.90 -8.66 6.03
C ALA A 27 4.75 -9.09 4.82
N HIS A 28 4.42 -10.22 4.19
CA HIS A 28 5.08 -10.63 2.94
C HIS A 28 4.77 -9.71 1.77
N CYS A 29 3.52 -9.22 1.65
CA CYS A 29 3.16 -8.22 0.64
C CYS A 29 3.96 -6.93 0.81
N GLU A 30 4.12 -6.46 2.06
CA GLU A 30 4.92 -5.29 2.40
C GLU A 30 6.40 -5.46 1.99
N GLN A 31 7.02 -6.58 2.36
CA GLN A 31 8.40 -6.91 1.97
C GLN A 31 8.57 -6.99 0.45
N CYS A 32 7.57 -7.51 -0.27
CA CYS A 32 7.61 -7.54 -1.72
C CYS A 32 7.48 -6.14 -2.33
N ALA A 33 6.65 -5.27 -1.77
CA ALA A 33 6.50 -3.89 -2.21
C ALA A 33 7.79 -3.10 -1.99
N GLU A 34 8.42 -3.24 -0.83
CA GLU A 34 9.73 -2.63 -0.51
C GLU A 34 10.80 -3.11 -1.48
N ALA A 35 10.91 -4.43 -1.69
CA ALA A 35 11.89 -4.97 -2.64
C ALA A 35 11.62 -4.53 -4.09
N LEU A 36 10.38 -4.24 -4.47
CA LEU A 36 10.06 -3.65 -5.77
C LEU A 36 10.53 -2.20 -5.89
N LEU A 37 10.59 -1.43 -4.80
CA LEU A 37 11.15 -0.08 -4.83
C LEU A 37 12.67 -0.11 -5.01
N GLU A 38 13.35 -1.07 -4.39
CA GLU A 38 14.82 -1.19 -4.42
C GLU A 38 15.36 -1.95 -5.65
N SER A 39 14.54 -2.75 -6.33
CA SER A 39 14.99 -3.60 -7.44
C SER A 39 15.00 -2.88 -8.79
N ASP A 40 16.17 -2.70 -9.39
CA ASP A 40 16.33 -2.21 -10.77
C ASP A 40 16.33 -3.32 -11.83
N ASN A 41 16.51 -4.59 -11.43
CA ASN A 41 16.61 -5.71 -12.37
C ASN A 41 15.21 -6.14 -12.88
N PRO A 42 14.94 -6.09 -14.20
CA PRO A 42 13.61 -6.38 -14.75
C PRO A 42 13.13 -7.82 -14.52
N LEU A 43 14.04 -8.80 -14.43
CA LEU A 43 13.68 -10.19 -14.13
C LEU A 43 13.27 -10.35 -12.67
N GLN A 44 14.03 -9.73 -11.76
CA GLN A 44 13.74 -9.75 -10.33
C GLN A 44 12.44 -9.01 -10.04
N ARG A 45 12.21 -7.84 -10.64
CA ARG A 45 10.94 -7.10 -10.52
C ARG A 45 9.75 -7.95 -10.95
N ARG A 46 9.83 -8.69 -12.08
CA ARG A 46 8.76 -9.61 -12.50
C ARG A 46 8.51 -10.70 -11.47
N GLN A 47 9.56 -11.37 -11.00
CA GLN A 47 9.42 -12.44 -10.01
C GLN A 47 8.79 -11.93 -8.70
N ILE A 48 9.17 -10.73 -8.26
CA ILE A 48 8.57 -10.12 -7.07
C ILE A 48 7.11 -9.73 -7.33
N SER A 49 6.80 -9.14 -8.48
CA SER A 49 5.42 -8.82 -8.86
C SER A 49 4.53 -10.07 -8.94
N ASP A 50 5.03 -11.18 -9.48
CA ASP A 50 4.30 -12.45 -9.55
C ASP A 50 4.04 -13.02 -8.13
N SER A 51 5.05 -12.93 -7.26
CA SER A 51 4.95 -13.30 -5.84
C SER A 51 3.93 -12.43 -5.11
N LEU A 52 3.97 -11.11 -5.32
CA LEU A 52 3.04 -10.15 -4.73
C LEU A 52 1.61 -10.40 -5.21
N ALA A 53 1.40 -10.61 -6.51
CA ALA A 53 0.09 -10.92 -7.06
C ALA A 53 -0.48 -12.23 -6.47
N THR A 54 0.36 -13.26 -6.32
CA THR A 54 -0.04 -14.52 -5.69
C THR A 54 -0.43 -14.31 -4.22
N ALA A 55 0.36 -13.52 -3.49
CA ALA A 55 0.09 -13.20 -2.09
C ALA A 55 -1.20 -12.38 -1.92
N LEU A 56 -1.42 -11.36 -2.74
CA LEU A 56 -2.62 -10.53 -2.74
C LEU A 56 -3.88 -11.33 -3.09
N ASN A 57 -3.83 -12.22 -4.08
CA ASN A 57 -4.97 -13.08 -4.42
C ASN A 57 -5.37 -14.02 -3.27
N ARG A 58 -4.37 -14.57 -2.55
CA ARG A 58 -4.60 -15.36 -1.35
C ARG A 58 -5.19 -14.52 -0.22
N LEU A 59 -4.68 -13.30 -0.04
CA LEU A 59 -5.17 -12.38 1.00
C LEU A 59 -6.62 -12.00 0.71
N GLN A 60 -6.94 -11.62 -0.52
CA GLN A 60 -8.30 -11.29 -0.97
C GLN A 60 -9.28 -12.45 -0.70
N SER A 61 -8.86 -13.68 -0.97
CA SER A 61 -9.66 -14.87 -0.69
C SER A 61 -9.83 -15.11 0.83
N GLY A 62 -8.77 -14.82 1.60
CA GLY A 62 -8.76 -14.95 3.06
C GLY A 62 -9.54 -13.87 3.81
N LEU A 63 -9.74 -12.68 3.23
CA LEU A 63 -10.48 -11.57 3.84
C LEU A 63 -11.96 -11.91 4.13
N HIS A 64 -12.53 -12.86 3.41
CA HIS A 64 -13.91 -13.33 3.64
C HIS A 64 -14.00 -14.40 4.73
N ASN A 65 -12.88 -14.95 5.19
CA ASN A 65 -12.87 -15.95 6.25
C ASN A 65 -12.87 -15.28 7.64
N PRO A 66 -13.48 -15.93 8.65
CA PRO A 66 -13.41 -15.43 10.01
C PRO A 66 -11.95 -15.35 10.49
N VAL A 67 -11.67 -14.33 11.30
CA VAL A 67 -10.34 -14.15 11.92
C VAL A 67 -9.97 -15.42 12.70
N PRO A 68 -8.83 -16.05 12.39
CA PRO A 68 -8.37 -17.23 13.12
C PRO A 68 -8.29 -16.98 14.63
N PRO A 69 -8.77 -17.91 15.48
CA PRO A 69 -8.85 -17.70 16.93
C PRO A 69 -7.52 -17.36 17.59
N HIS A 70 -6.41 -17.87 17.05
CA HIS A 70 -5.08 -17.61 17.57
C HIS A 70 -4.58 -16.18 17.29
N LEU A 71 -5.16 -15.48 16.31
CA LEU A 71 -4.83 -14.08 15.99
C LEU A 71 -5.70 -13.08 16.76
N ILE A 72 -6.85 -13.51 17.30
CA ILE A 72 -7.76 -12.63 18.05
C ILE A 72 -7.01 -11.95 19.19
N ASN A 73 -6.23 -12.71 19.97
CA ASN A 73 -5.44 -12.15 21.07
C ASN A 73 -4.36 -11.17 20.58
N SER A 74 -3.73 -11.42 19.43
CA SER A 74 -2.70 -10.52 18.87
C SER A 74 -3.28 -9.24 18.25
N LEU A 75 -4.57 -9.26 17.88
CA LEU A 75 -5.28 -8.13 17.27
C LEU A 75 -6.19 -7.41 18.27
N THR A 76 -6.29 -7.93 19.51
CA THR A 76 -7.01 -7.29 20.60
C THR A 76 -6.03 -6.39 21.34
N ALA A 77 -6.26 -5.08 21.27
CA ALA A 77 -5.56 -4.12 22.10
C ALA A 77 -6.35 -3.89 23.39
N ASP A 78 -5.67 -3.85 24.54
CA ASP A 78 -6.30 -3.60 25.85
C ASP A 78 -6.75 -2.13 26.03
N ALA A 79 -6.33 -1.25 25.12
CA ALA A 79 -6.72 0.15 25.05
C ALA A 79 -6.85 0.59 23.59
N ILE A 80 -7.59 1.69 23.36
CA ILE A 80 -7.72 2.29 22.02
C ILE A 80 -6.31 2.68 21.54
N PRO A 81 -5.85 2.16 20.38
CA PRO A 81 -4.54 2.52 19.85
C PRO A 81 -4.43 4.02 19.63
N ALA A 82 -3.37 4.64 20.16
CA ALA A 82 -3.13 6.07 19.99
C ALA A 82 -2.89 6.45 18.52
N SER A 83 -2.45 5.50 17.70
CA SER A 83 -2.32 5.64 16.25
C SER A 83 -2.79 4.36 15.57
N VAL A 84 -3.62 4.54 14.55
CA VAL A 84 -4.04 3.50 13.62
C VAL A 84 -3.30 3.80 12.31
N PRO A 85 -2.77 2.80 11.59
CA PRO A 85 -2.13 3.05 10.30
C PRO A 85 -3.11 3.77 9.37
N ARG A 86 -2.70 4.96 8.89
CA ARG A 86 -3.47 5.77 7.94
C ARG A 86 -2.65 5.94 6.67
N PHE A 87 -3.37 6.06 5.56
CA PHE A 87 -2.78 6.46 4.29
C PHE A 87 -2.66 7.98 4.29
N GLU A 88 -1.44 8.49 4.52
CA GLU A 88 -1.13 9.93 4.60
C GLU A 88 0.06 10.26 3.68
N PRO A 89 -0.10 10.15 2.34
CA PRO A 89 0.94 10.59 1.42
C PRO A 89 1.04 12.13 1.41
N ASP A 90 2.23 12.65 1.11
CA ASP A 90 2.39 14.07 0.87
C ASP A 90 1.59 14.51 -0.37
N SER A 91 1.14 15.76 -0.40
CA SER A 91 0.34 16.31 -1.51
C SER A 91 1.02 16.16 -2.89
N GLU A 92 2.36 16.24 -2.94
CA GLU A 92 3.14 16.04 -4.17
C GLU A 92 3.08 14.58 -4.64
N GLN A 93 3.25 13.62 -3.72
CA GLN A 93 3.17 12.18 -4.02
C GLN A 93 1.76 11.80 -4.49
N LEU A 94 0.74 12.37 -3.86
CA LEU A 94 -0.65 12.13 -4.21
C LEU A 94 -0.99 12.63 -5.61
N ALA A 95 -0.49 13.83 -5.95
CA ALA A 95 -0.61 14.37 -7.30
C ALA A 95 0.13 13.50 -8.32
N GLU A 96 1.34 13.03 -8.01
CA GLU A 96 2.11 12.12 -8.87
C GLU A 96 1.33 10.81 -9.13
N TYR A 97 0.78 10.17 -8.09
CA TYR A 97 -0.02 8.96 -8.24
C TYR A 97 -1.23 9.17 -9.14
N CYS A 98 -1.97 10.27 -8.96
CA CYS A 98 -3.12 10.60 -9.80
C CYS A 98 -2.73 10.82 -11.27
N LEU A 99 -1.62 11.52 -11.51
CA LEU A 99 -1.11 11.78 -12.86
C LEU A 99 -0.65 10.48 -13.54
N THR A 100 0.14 9.65 -12.87
CA THR A 100 0.61 8.37 -13.41
C THR A 100 -0.55 7.44 -13.74
N LEU A 101 -1.54 7.31 -12.85
CA LEU A 101 -2.74 6.49 -13.11
C LEU A 101 -3.55 7.03 -14.30
N THR A 102 -3.71 8.35 -14.40
CA THR A 102 -4.41 8.99 -15.53
C THR A 102 -3.68 8.71 -16.85
N GLN A 103 -2.35 8.80 -16.87
CA GLN A 103 -1.55 8.49 -18.05
C GLN A 103 -1.70 7.02 -18.48
N ILE A 104 -1.71 6.08 -17.52
CA ILE A 104 -1.94 4.65 -17.81
C ILE A 104 -3.32 4.44 -18.47
N LEU A 105 -4.36 5.11 -17.97
CA LEU A 105 -5.71 5.04 -18.54
C LEU A 105 -5.80 5.64 -19.96
N ILE A 106 -5.07 6.72 -20.22
CA ILE A 106 -5.00 7.37 -21.54
C ILE A 106 -4.30 6.47 -22.57
N ASN A 107 -3.21 5.79 -22.17
CA ASN A 107 -2.36 5.02 -23.09
C ASN A 107 -3.00 3.68 -23.57
N ARG A 108 -4.19 3.31 -23.06
CA ARG A 108 -5.10 2.26 -23.60
C ARG A 108 -4.51 0.85 -23.78
N GLU A 109 -3.44 0.49 -23.07
CA GLU A 109 -2.89 -0.89 -23.06
C GLU A 109 -3.41 -1.76 -21.90
N VAL A 110 -4.62 -1.48 -21.41
CA VAL A 110 -5.15 -2.11 -20.20
C VAL A 110 -6.43 -2.87 -20.52
N SER A 111 -6.62 -4.06 -19.93
CA SER A 111 -7.87 -4.83 -20.10
C SER A 111 -9.07 -4.04 -19.56
N ALA A 112 -10.27 -4.27 -20.10
CA ALA A 112 -11.49 -3.57 -19.65
C ALA A 112 -11.78 -3.77 -18.15
N GLN A 113 -11.44 -4.94 -17.60
CA GLN A 113 -11.60 -5.22 -16.16
C GLN A 113 -10.63 -4.38 -15.33
N SER A 114 -9.35 -4.33 -15.75
CA SER A 114 -8.32 -3.54 -15.10
C SER A 114 -8.59 -2.03 -15.22
N GLU A 115 -9.11 -1.57 -16.36
CA GLU A 115 -9.50 -0.17 -16.57
C GLU A 115 -10.56 0.29 -15.56
N LYS A 116 -11.58 -0.55 -15.31
CA LYS A 116 -12.60 -0.26 -14.30
C LYS A 116 -12.01 -0.14 -12.90
N SER A 117 -11.15 -1.09 -12.51
CA SER A 117 -10.48 -1.06 -11.20
C SER A 117 -9.56 0.17 -11.05
N LEU A 118 -8.77 0.50 -12.07
CA LEU A 118 -7.89 1.67 -12.07
C LEU A 118 -8.66 2.99 -12.06
N THR A 119 -9.80 3.05 -12.76
CA THR A 119 -10.67 4.23 -12.74
C THR A 119 -11.29 4.45 -11.35
N GLY A 120 -11.70 3.35 -10.68
CA GLY A 120 -12.17 3.41 -9.30
C GLY A 120 -11.10 3.91 -8.34
N LEU A 121 -9.88 3.36 -8.45
CA LEU A 121 -8.74 3.81 -7.65
C LEU A 121 -8.41 5.29 -7.87
N LEU A 122 -8.41 5.74 -9.14
CA LEU A 122 -8.19 7.15 -9.47
C LEU A 122 -9.27 8.05 -8.85
N TYR A 123 -10.54 7.63 -8.90
CA TYR A 123 -11.63 8.35 -8.27
C TYR A 123 -11.43 8.50 -6.75
N ASP A 124 -11.09 7.41 -6.06
CA ASP A 124 -10.88 7.41 -4.62
C ASP A 124 -9.71 8.34 -4.23
N LEU A 125 -8.59 8.26 -4.96
CA LEU A 125 -7.41 9.10 -4.71
C LEU A 125 -7.69 10.59 -4.98
N VAL A 126 -8.34 10.92 -6.10
CA VAL A 126 -8.69 12.31 -6.42
C VAL A 126 -9.71 12.86 -5.43
N SER A 127 -10.66 12.04 -4.99
CA SER A 127 -11.64 12.44 -3.98
C SER A 127 -10.99 12.69 -2.63
N TYR A 128 -10.07 11.82 -2.21
CA TYR A 128 -9.26 12.02 -1.01
C TYR A 128 -8.43 13.30 -1.12
N PHE A 129 -7.73 13.51 -2.23
CA PHE A 129 -6.93 14.72 -2.45
C PHE A 129 -7.76 16.00 -2.44
N ALA A 130 -8.94 15.98 -3.06
CA ALA A 130 -9.86 17.10 -3.03
C ALA A 130 -10.35 17.39 -1.60
N ALA A 131 -10.69 16.35 -0.83
CA ALA A 131 -11.11 16.49 0.55
C ALA A 131 -10.00 17.06 1.45
N ASP A 132 -8.76 16.60 1.27
CA ASP A 132 -7.58 17.10 1.99
C ASP A 132 -7.29 18.58 1.69
N LEU A 133 -7.35 18.98 0.41
CA LEU A 133 -7.17 20.38 0.02
C LEU A 133 -8.32 21.29 0.46
N GLN A 134 -9.52 20.76 0.55
CA GLN A 134 -10.72 21.49 0.99
C GLN A 134 -10.92 21.43 2.51
N ALA A 135 -10.07 20.69 3.24
CA ALA A 135 -10.15 20.61 4.68
C ALA A 135 -10.01 22.01 5.30
N PRO A 136 -10.83 22.38 6.29
CA PRO A 136 -10.70 23.66 6.96
C PRO A 136 -9.33 23.78 7.62
N ARG A 137 -8.47 24.65 7.09
CA ARG A 137 -7.16 24.96 7.67
C ARG A 137 -7.19 26.17 8.59
N TYR A 138 -8.29 26.90 8.62
CA TYR A 138 -8.44 28.11 9.40
C TYR A 138 -9.70 28.06 10.26
N LEU A 139 -9.53 28.28 11.56
CA LEU A 139 -10.60 28.47 12.52
C LEU A 139 -10.80 29.98 12.75
N ARG A 140 -12.05 30.44 12.66
CA ARG A 140 -12.38 31.81 13.07
C ARG A 140 -12.59 31.83 14.59
N THR A 141 -11.71 32.50 15.32
CA THR A 141 -11.81 32.70 16.77
C THR A 141 -12.22 34.14 17.10
N ALA A 142 -12.50 34.41 18.37
CA ALA A 142 -12.77 35.77 18.85
C ALA A 142 -11.55 36.70 18.73
N GLN A 143 -10.35 36.15 18.50
CA GLN A 143 -9.09 36.86 18.39
C GLN A 143 -8.62 37.04 16.95
N GLY A 144 -9.25 36.37 15.98
CA GLY A 144 -8.92 36.48 14.56
C GLY A 144 -9.11 35.17 13.79
N LEU A 145 -8.40 35.02 12.68
CA LEU A 145 -8.25 33.72 12.01
C LEU A 145 -7.03 33.01 12.62
N GLU A 146 -7.23 31.79 13.11
CA GLU A 146 -6.15 30.90 13.60
C GLU A 146 -6.02 29.72 12.63
N GLU A 147 -4.80 29.30 12.34
CA GLU A 147 -4.53 28.11 11.52
C GLU A 147 -4.72 26.85 12.39
N LEU A 148 -5.51 25.89 11.90
CA LEU A 148 -5.68 24.58 12.51
C LEU A 148 -4.43 23.77 12.19
N ALA A 149 -3.50 23.72 13.15
CA ALA A 149 -2.29 22.91 13.09
C ALA A 149 -2.60 21.41 13.22
#